data_AF-A0A949ZZ22-F1
#
_entry.id   AF-A0A949ZZ22-F1
#
_cell.length_a   1.000
_cell.length_b   1.000
_cell.length_c   1.000
_cell.angle_alpha   90.00
_cell.angle_beta   90.00
_cell.angle_gamma   90.00
#
_symmetry.space_group_name_H-M   'P 1'
#
loop_
_entity.id
_entity.type
_entity.pdbx_description
1 polymer ?
#
loop_
_entity_poly.entity_id
_entity_poly.type
_entity_poly.pdbx_seq_one_letter_code
_entity_poly.pdbx_strand_id
1 'polypeptide(L)'
;MPQTKRKRRTKHRGTAAGTIQTRGRTGRPLSADEKKKATRLEARERRLNSPPTWKASVTRAGLASALMFVFLALVGPKNNRIISALIFAVLAFLLYVPAGYYFEMSMYRRRQRKKAQAGGK
;
A
#
# COMPACT_ATOMS: atom_id res chain seq x y z
N MET A 1 -39.65 -38.07 -12.26
CA MET A 1 -38.91 -37.50 -11.11
C MET A 1 -37.95 -36.42 -11.61
N PRO A 2 -38.03 -35.16 -11.14
CA PRO A 2 -37.16 -34.10 -11.62
C PRO A 2 -35.73 -34.31 -11.09
N GLN A 3 -34.78 -34.54 -12.00
CA GLN A 3 -33.37 -34.74 -11.68
C GLN A 3 -32.76 -33.41 -11.19
N THR A 4 -32.62 -33.23 -9.87
CA THR A 4 -31.92 -32.05 -9.34
C THR A 4 -30.41 -32.20 -9.60
N LYS A 5 -29.95 -31.71 -10.75
CA LYS A 5 -28.52 -31.67 -11.11
C LYS A 5 -27.78 -30.69 -10.18
N ARG A 6 -27.42 -31.11 -8.96
CA ARG A 6 -26.55 -30.33 -8.07
C ARG A 6 -25.12 -30.39 -8.60
N LYS A 7 -24.64 -29.27 -9.14
CA LYS A 7 -23.25 -29.11 -9.63
C LYS A 7 -22.27 -29.32 -8.47
N ARG A 8 -21.41 -30.34 -8.55
CA ARG A 8 -20.36 -30.62 -7.54
C ARG A 8 -19.47 -29.38 -7.37
N ARG A 9 -19.50 -28.74 -6.19
CA ARG A 9 -18.55 -27.68 -5.83
C ARG A 9 -17.36 -28.30 -5.10
N THR A 10 -16.15 -27.95 -5.50
CA THR A 10 -14.93 -28.35 -4.80
C THR A 10 -14.54 -27.29 -3.77
N LYS A 11 -13.93 -27.71 -2.66
CA LYS A 11 -13.37 -26.81 -1.65
C LYS A 11 -12.22 -25.97 -2.26
N HIS A 12 -12.10 -24.71 -1.82
CA HIS A 12 -10.97 -23.85 -2.16
C HIS A 12 -9.66 -24.42 -1.60
N ARG A 13 -8.53 -24.18 -2.27
CA ARG A 13 -7.22 -24.48 -1.67
C ARG A 13 -6.85 -23.31 -0.78
N GLY A 14 -6.48 -23.59 0.45
CA GLY A 14 -5.88 -22.60 1.34
C GLY A 14 -4.53 -23.06 1.83
N THR A 15 -3.66 -22.12 2.22
CA THR A 15 -2.51 -22.43 3.06
C THR A 15 -2.93 -22.39 4.52
N ALA A 16 -2.18 -23.08 5.41
CA ALA A 16 -2.40 -23.01 6.86
C ALA A 16 -2.35 -21.56 7.40
N ALA A 17 -1.68 -20.65 6.67
CA ALA A 17 -1.59 -19.22 6.95
C ALA A 17 -2.86 -18.41 6.57
N GLY A 18 -3.96 -19.07 6.19
CA GLY A 18 -5.26 -18.43 5.93
C GLY A 18 -5.40 -17.78 4.55
N THR A 19 -4.45 -17.99 3.63
CA THR A 19 -4.63 -17.53 2.24
C THR A 19 -5.53 -18.49 1.49
N ILE A 20 -6.71 -18.04 1.05
CA ILE A 20 -7.61 -18.80 0.18
C ILE A 20 -7.21 -18.52 -1.27
N GLN A 21 -6.55 -19.47 -1.92
CA GLN A 21 -6.29 -19.41 -3.35
C GLN A 21 -7.49 -20.00 -4.10
N THR A 22 -8.05 -19.23 -5.03
CA THR A 22 -8.90 -19.80 -6.08
C THR A 22 -8.09 -20.88 -6.78
N ARG A 23 -8.57 -22.13 -6.74
CA ARG A 23 -7.90 -23.27 -7.39
C ARG A 23 -7.49 -22.84 -8.80
N GLY A 24 -6.18 -22.74 -9.04
CA GLY A 24 -5.67 -22.59 -10.38
C GLY A 24 -6.25 -23.73 -11.21
N ARG A 25 -6.92 -23.39 -12.31
CA ARG A 25 -7.47 -24.39 -13.23
C ARG A 25 -6.26 -24.96 -13.97
N THR A 26 -5.65 -26.02 -13.43
CA THR A 26 -4.37 -26.57 -13.90
C THR A 26 -4.38 -26.99 -15.37
N GLY A 27 -5.56 -27.13 -15.99
CA GLY A 27 -5.71 -27.45 -17.41
C GLY A 27 -6.23 -26.33 -18.32
N ARG A 28 -6.50 -25.11 -17.82
CA ARG A 28 -6.94 -23.99 -18.67
C ARG A 28 -6.05 -22.77 -18.43
N PRO A 29 -5.48 -22.14 -19.47
CA PRO A 29 -4.76 -20.89 -19.30
C PRO A 29 -5.69 -19.83 -18.70
N LEU A 30 -5.17 -19.04 -17.75
CA LEU A 30 -5.93 -17.95 -17.13
C LEU A 30 -6.47 -17.01 -18.21
N SER A 31 -7.73 -16.62 -18.08
CA SER A 31 -8.30 -15.54 -18.89
C SER A 31 -7.54 -14.23 -18.65
N ALA A 32 -7.62 -13.29 -19.59
CA ALA A 32 -6.94 -11.99 -19.46
C ALA A 32 -7.31 -11.26 -18.16
N ASP A 33 -8.57 -11.37 -17.73
CA ASP A 33 -9.05 -10.74 -16.49
C ASP A 33 -8.53 -11.44 -15.23
N GLU A 34 -8.43 -12.76 -15.24
CA GLU A 34 -7.84 -13.51 -14.14
C GLU A 34 -6.34 -13.22 -14.00
N LYS A 35 -5.62 -13.09 -15.13
CA LYS A 35 -4.22 -12.68 -15.14
C LYS A 35 -4.06 -11.29 -14.53
N LYS A 36 -4.84 -10.30 -15.00
CA LYS A 36 -4.82 -8.93 -14.46
C LYS A 36 -5.08 -8.90 -12.95
N LYS A 37 -6.06 -9.68 -12.47
CA LYS A 37 -6.37 -9.78 -11.03
C LYS A 37 -5.19 -10.39 -10.24
N ALA A 38 -4.60 -11.49 -10.74
CA ALA A 38 -3.46 -12.12 -10.09
C ALA A 38 -2.26 -11.17 -10.00
N THR A 39 -1.89 -10.52 -11.12
CA THR A 39 -0.80 -9.55 -11.17
C THR A 39 -1.03 -8.36 -10.22
N ARG A 40 -2.27 -7.85 -10.12
CA ARG A 40 -2.60 -6.75 -9.21
C ARG A 40 -2.49 -7.16 -7.74
N LEU A 41 -2.90 -8.37 -7.39
CA LEU A 41 -2.76 -8.90 -6.02
C LEU A 41 -1.28 -9.08 -5.67
N GLU A 42 -0.50 -9.69 -6.54
CA GLU A 42 0.92 -9.90 -6.34
C GLU A 42 1.69 -8.56 -6.24
N ALA A 43 1.40 -7.60 -7.12
CA ALA A 43 1.99 -6.27 -7.05
C ALA A 43 1.66 -5.55 -5.74
N ARG A 44 0.43 -5.70 -5.23
CA ARG A 44 0.04 -5.18 -3.92
C ARG A 44 0.81 -5.85 -2.80
N GLU A 45 0.95 -7.17 -2.81
CA GLU A 45 1.73 -7.89 -1.81
C GLU A 45 3.20 -7.50 -1.82
N ARG A 46 3.82 -7.39 -3.01
CA ARG A 46 5.21 -6.93 -3.16
C ARG A 46 5.38 -5.53 -2.54
N ARG A 47 4.54 -4.56 -2.91
CA ARG A 47 4.59 -3.18 -2.36
C ARG A 47 4.46 -3.16 -0.84
N LEU A 48 3.59 -4.00 -0.29
CA LEU A 48 3.34 -4.10 1.15
C LEU A 48 4.47 -4.80 1.93
N ASN A 49 5.33 -5.54 1.24
CA ASN A 49 6.45 -6.29 1.82
C ASN A 49 7.81 -5.66 1.49
N SER A 50 7.85 -4.62 0.67
CA SER A 50 9.07 -3.84 0.43
C SER A 50 9.38 -2.96 1.64
N PRO A 51 10.65 -2.87 2.07
CA PRO A 51 11.05 -1.96 3.13
C PRO A 51 10.86 -0.50 2.68
N PRO A 52 10.46 0.41 3.59
CA PRO A 52 10.36 1.81 3.28
C PRO A 52 11.75 2.40 3.04
N THR A 53 11.84 3.32 2.07
CA THR A 53 13.09 3.99 1.70
C THR A 53 12.99 5.48 1.99
N TRP A 54 14.13 6.10 2.29
CA TRP A 54 14.24 7.55 2.43
C TRP A 54 13.78 8.27 1.17
N LYS A 55 14.13 7.75 -0.01
CA LYS A 55 13.68 8.29 -1.29
C LYS A 55 12.15 8.37 -1.41
N ALA A 56 11.44 7.32 -1.01
CA ALA A 56 9.97 7.30 -1.05
C ALA A 56 9.35 8.27 -0.03
N SER A 57 9.99 8.45 1.13
CA SER A 57 9.54 9.41 2.15
C SER A 57 9.76 10.85 1.65
N VAL A 58 10.90 11.12 1.02
CA VAL A 58 11.22 12.42 0.41
C VAL A 58 10.25 12.81 -0.70
N THR A 59 9.89 11.90 -1.62
CA THR A 59 8.95 12.23 -2.71
C THR A 59 7.55 12.51 -2.19
N ARG A 60 7.08 11.76 -1.18
CA ARG A 60 5.77 11.98 -0.55
C ARG A 60 5.74 13.27 0.26
N ALA A 61 6.77 13.51 1.07
CA ALA A 61 6.89 14.73 1.86
C ALA A 61 7.07 15.96 0.97
N GLY A 62 7.81 15.84 -0.14
CA GLY A 62 7.98 16.91 -1.12
C GLY A 62 6.67 17.28 -1.81
N LEU A 63 5.84 16.29 -2.16
CA LEU A 63 4.51 16.56 -2.68
C LEU A 63 3.63 17.25 -1.63
N ALA A 64 3.65 16.78 -0.38
CA ALA A 64 2.86 17.37 0.71
C ALA A 64 3.30 18.82 1.03
N SER A 65 4.60 19.10 1.08
CA SER A 65 5.13 20.43 1.33
C SER A 65 4.86 21.37 0.15
N ALA A 66 4.93 20.89 -1.10
CA ALA A 66 4.55 21.66 -2.28
C ALA A 66 3.07 22.03 -2.26
N LEU A 67 2.18 21.09 -1.93
CA LEU A 67 0.75 21.37 -1.79
C LEU A 67 0.47 22.37 -0.66
N MET A 68 1.14 22.22 0.48
CA MET A 68 1.04 23.16 1.59
C MET A 68 1.52 24.56 1.19
N PHE A 69 2.63 24.65 0.45
CA PHE A 69 3.15 25.91 -0.07
C PHE A 69 2.11 26.59 -0.96
N VAL A 70 1.57 25.89 -1.94
CA VAL A 70 0.55 26.43 -2.86
C VAL A 70 -0.68 26.88 -2.08
N PHE A 71 -1.14 26.08 -1.12
CA PHE A 71 -2.27 26.43 -0.26
C PHE A 71 -2.02 27.74 0.53
N LEU A 72 -0.88 27.85 1.22
CA LEU A 72 -0.53 29.05 1.99
C LEU A 72 -0.24 30.25 1.09
N ALA A 73 0.32 30.04 -0.10
CA ALA A 73 0.54 31.10 -1.08
C ALA A 73 -0.76 31.66 -1.67
N LEU A 74 -1.86 30.89 -1.66
CA LEU A 74 -3.17 31.34 -2.11
C LEU A 74 -4.00 31.95 -0.97
N VAL A 75 -4.03 31.30 0.19
CA VAL A 75 -4.94 31.63 1.30
C VAL A 75 -4.29 32.51 2.39
N GLY A 76 -2.96 32.58 2.45
CA GLY A 76 -2.23 33.20 3.56
C GLY A 76 -2.39 34.72 3.71
N PRO A 77 -1.86 35.29 4.80
CA PRO A 77 -1.90 36.74 5.05
C PRO A 77 -1.27 37.55 3.90
N LYS A 78 -1.76 38.76 3.62
CA LYS A 78 -1.24 39.57 2.49
C LYS A 78 0.21 40.02 2.68
N ASN A 79 0.59 40.40 3.92
CA ASN A 79 1.98 40.75 4.22
C ASN A 79 2.83 39.47 4.31
N ASN A 80 3.90 39.43 3.52
CA ASN A 80 4.90 38.35 3.53
C ASN A 80 4.33 36.94 3.24
N ARG A 81 3.24 36.85 2.46
CA ARG A 81 2.58 35.58 2.13
C ARG A 81 3.54 34.52 1.59
N ILE A 82 4.37 34.91 0.63
CA ILE A 82 5.28 33.99 -0.07
C ILE A 82 6.40 33.53 0.89
N ILE A 83 6.95 34.46 1.68
CA ILE A 83 8.03 34.18 2.62
C ILE A 83 7.53 33.25 3.74
N SER A 84 6.38 33.55 4.32
CA SER A 84 5.76 32.70 5.35
C SER A 84 5.42 31.32 4.80
N ALA A 85 4.78 31.23 3.63
CA ALA A 85 4.48 29.96 2.98
C ALA A 85 5.75 29.13 2.71
N LEU A 86 6.84 29.76 2.27
CA LEU A 86 8.11 29.09 2.02
C LEU A 86 8.72 28.54 3.31
N ILE A 87 8.77 29.34 4.38
CA ILE A 87 9.29 28.93 5.70
C ILE A 87 8.49 27.72 6.22
N PHE A 88 7.17 27.80 6.19
CA PHE A 88 6.31 26.70 6.63
C PHE A 88 6.48 25.45 5.77
N ALA A 89 6.61 25.59 4.44
CA ALA A 89 6.82 24.46 3.56
C ALA A 89 8.16 23.76 3.83
N VAL A 90 9.23 24.52 4.06
CA VAL A 90 10.56 23.98 4.38
C VAL A 90 10.57 23.30 5.75
N LEU A 91 10.00 23.95 6.77
CA LEU A 91 9.88 23.35 8.11
C LEU A 91 9.02 22.08 8.10
N ALA A 92 7.88 22.12 7.42
CA ALA A 92 7.03 20.95 7.24
C ALA A 92 7.80 19.83 6.53
N PHE A 93 8.52 20.13 5.46
CA PHE A 93 9.33 19.13 4.76
C PHE A 93 10.38 18.48 5.65
N LEU A 94 11.16 19.29 6.38
CA LEU A 94 12.20 18.81 7.31
C LEU A 94 11.63 17.92 8.41
N LEU A 95 10.43 18.21 8.91
CA LEU A 95 9.78 17.42 9.95
C LEU A 95 9.13 16.15 9.36
N TYR A 96 8.47 16.27 8.21
CA TYR A 96 7.65 15.21 7.63
C TYR A 96 8.48 14.10 6.99
N VAL A 97 9.67 14.40 6.45
CA VAL A 97 10.58 13.39 5.87
C VAL A 97 10.99 12.32 6.91
N PRO A 98 11.63 12.67 8.06
CA PRO A 98 12.01 11.67 9.05
C PRO A 98 10.78 11.06 9.72
N ALA A 99 9.76 11.86 10.07
CA ALA A 99 8.54 11.35 10.70
C ALA A 99 7.84 10.30 9.81
N GLY A 100 7.71 10.57 8.52
CA GLY A 100 7.13 9.65 7.54
C GLY A 100 7.94 8.35 7.44
N TYR A 101 9.27 8.45 7.35
CA TYR A 101 10.13 7.28 7.28
C TYR A 101 10.00 6.37 8.52
N TYR A 102 10.07 6.96 9.72
CA TYR A 102 9.95 6.20 10.98
C TYR A 102 8.56 5.58 11.14
N PHE A 103 7.51 6.30 10.76
CA PHE A 103 6.15 5.79 10.79
C PHE A 103 5.99 4.58 9.88
N GLU A 104 6.41 4.69 8.62
CA GLU A 104 6.37 3.59 7.66
C GLU A 104 7.21 2.39 8.12
N MET A 105 8.40 2.65 8.68
CA MET A 105 9.28 1.61 9.23
C MET A 105 8.62 0.89 10.41
N SER A 106 7.94 1.61 11.29
CA SER A 106 7.23 1.02 12.43
C SER A 106 6.11 0.07 11.96
N MET A 107 5.34 0.48 10.94
CA MET A 107 4.28 -0.34 10.35
C MET A 107 4.83 -1.56 9.63
N TYR A 108 5.92 -1.39 8.88
CA TYR A 108 6.64 -2.48 8.22
C TYR A 108 7.10 -3.53 9.23
N ARG A 109 7.78 -3.09 10.30
CA ARG A 109 8.26 -3.99 11.38
C ARG A 109 7.11 -4.72 12.08
N ARG A 110 6.02 -4.01 12.40
CA ARG A 110 4.81 -4.62 12.99
C ARG A 110 4.26 -5.74 12.09
N ARG A 111 4.23 -5.53 10.77
CA ARG A 111 3.76 -6.54 9.81
C ARG A 111 4.69 -7.74 9.72
N GLN A 112 6.01 -7.50 9.66
CA GLN A 112 6.98 -8.60 9.61
C GLN A 112 6.92 -9.48 10.86
N ARG A 113 6.74 -8.87 12.05
CA ARG A 113 6.50 -9.62 13.30
C ARG A 113 5.26 -10.51 13.24
N LYS A 114 4.14 -9.98 12.73
CA LYS A 114 2.91 -10.78 12.54
C LYS A 114 3.11 -11.95 11.57
N LYS A 115 3.88 -11.75 10.50
CA LYS A 115 4.22 -12.82 9.56
C LYS A 115 5.11 -13.89 10.18
N ALA A 116 6.13 -13.50 10.94
CA ALA A 116 7.00 -14.44 11.66
C ALA A 116 6.19 -15.29 12.65
N GLN A 117 5.23 -14.69 13.37
CA GLN A 117 4.31 -15.39 14.26
C GLN A 117 3.34 -16.33 13.50
N ALA A 118 2.92 -15.95 12.30
CA ALA A 118 2.00 -16.74 11.47
C ALA A 118 2.69 -17.87 10.69
N GLY A 119 3.98 -17.75 10.39
CA GLY A 119 4.79 -18.76 9.69
C GLY A 119 5.58 -19.70 10.60
N GLY A 120 5.58 -19.46 11.92
CA GLY A 120 6.19 -20.31 12.94
C GLY A 120 5.23 -21.30 13.62
N LYS A 121 4.07 -21.56 13.01
CA LYS A 121 3.11 -22.62 13.37
C LYS A 121 2.87 -23.47 12.13
#